data_AF-A0A543BAH9-F1
#
_entry.id   AF-A0A543BAH9-F1
#
_cell.length_a   1.000
_cell.length_b   1.000
_cell.length_c   1.000
_cell.angle_alpha   90.00
_cell.angle_beta   90.00
_cell.angle_gamma   90.00
#
_symmetry.space_group_name_H-M   'P 1'
#
loop_
_entity.id
_entity.type
_entity.pdbx_description
1 polymer ?
#
loop_
_entity_poly.entity_id
_entity_poly.type
_entity_poly.pdbx_seq_one_letter_code
_entity_poly.pdbx_strand_id
1 'polypeptide(L)'
;MVFQGEVLSVTALLDAARDAPEATPAPGIGVRHTAAQNAADCRRLLSDGEPLDVCWRFGVLQTLDDYTSALRRGGPSLAAEVFTDEPARVGAAEIDAAFAALADYLADRDGWAAPAWALDPSRCTTAWYPAVPVIFREDADRESPDAFRRRGILITSRSLARA
;
A
#
# COMPACT_ATOMS: atom_id res chain seq x y z
N MET A 1 23.44 9.62 34.28
CA MET A 1 22.62 8.40 34.29
C MET A 1 23.37 7.36 33.46
N VAL A 2 23.95 6.34 34.10
CA VAL A 2 24.73 5.30 33.42
C VAL A 2 23.81 4.10 33.23
N PHE A 3 23.65 3.61 31.99
CA PHE A 3 22.85 2.44 31.68
C PHE A 3 23.38 1.22 32.46
N GLN A 4 22.52 0.55 33.23
CA GLN A 4 22.86 -0.60 34.09
C GLN A 4 22.47 -1.96 33.45
N GLY A 5 22.10 -1.97 32.16
CA GLY A 5 21.72 -3.20 31.46
C GLY A 5 22.91 -3.93 30.86
N GLU A 6 22.74 -5.23 30.64
CA GLU A 6 23.68 -6.05 29.88
C GLU A 6 23.66 -5.63 28.40
N VAL A 7 24.83 -5.31 27.84
CA VAL A 7 24.97 -5.03 26.41
C VAL A 7 25.23 -6.35 25.69
N LEU A 8 24.20 -6.89 25.06
CA LEU A 8 24.29 -8.09 24.26
C LEU A 8 25.12 -7.83 22.99
N SER A 9 25.83 -8.86 22.52
CA SER A 9 26.44 -8.84 21.19
C SER A 9 25.36 -8.83 20.11
N VAL A 10 25.70 -8.35 18.91
CA VAL A 10 24.76 -8.37 17.76
C VAL A 10 24.25 -9.79 17.48
N THR A 11 25.11 -10.81 17.59
CA THR A 11 24.73 -12.21 17.41
C THR A 11 23.70 -12.64 18.47
N ALA A 12 23.97 -12.34 19.75
CA ALA A 12 23.04 -12.68 20.83
C ALA A 12 21.69 -11.96 20.71
N LEU A 13 21.68 -10.71 20.22
CA LEU A 13 20.46 -9.97 19.91
C LEU A 13 19.65 -10.62 18.78
N LEU A 14 20.32 -11.07 17.71
CA LEU A 14 19.65 -11.69 16.57
C LEU A 14 19.08 -13.06 16.92
N ASP A 15 19.80 -13.86 17.71
CA ASP A 15 19.30 -15.16 18.17
C ASP A 15 18.10 -14.98 19.13
N ALA A 16 18.20 -14.06 20.09
CA ALA A 16 17.08 -13.73 20.97
C ALA A 16 15.86 -13.19 20.20
N ALA A 17 16.06 -12.40 19.14
CA ALA A 17 14.98 -11.88 18.32
C ALA A 17 14.30 -12.94 17.46
N ARG A 18 15.03 -13.99 17.02
CA ARG A 18 14.45 -15.12 16.27
C ARG A 18 13.60 -16.02 17.16
N ASP A 19 14.03 -16.19 18.41
CA ASP A 19 13.34 -17.06 19.38
C ASP A 19 12.20 -16.34 20.10
N ALA A 20 12.18 -15.00 20.07
CA ALA A 20 11.10 -14.21 20.62
C ALA A 20 9.83 -14.32 19.76
N PRO A 21 8.66 -14.55 20.36
CA PRO A 21 7.40 -14.42 19.63
C PRO A 21 7.26 -12.99 19.10
N GLU A 22 6.73 -12.85 17.88
CA GLU A 22 6.54 -11.54 17.25
C GLU A 22 5.72 -10.64 18.18
N ALA A 23 6.27 -9.46 18.49
CA ALA A 23 5.65 -8.56 19.46
C ALA A 23 4.29 -8.11 18.93
N THR A 24 3.20 -8.47 19.64
CA THR A 24 1.87 -7.98 19.32
C THR A 24 1.86 -6.46 19.50
N PRO A 25 1.57 -5.69 18.44
CA PRO A 25 1.53 -4.24 18.56
C PRO A 25 0.49 -3.78 19.58
N ALA A 26 0.76 -2.69 20.29
CA ALA A 26 -0.18 -2.13 21.24
C ALA A 26 -1.51 -1.73 20.54
N PRO A 27 -2.66 -2.27 20.98
CA PRO A 27 -3.95 -1.84 20.46
C PRO A 27 -4.26 -0.42 20.95
N GLY A 28 -4.82 0.44 20.07
CA GLY A 28 -5.34 1.77 20.45
C GLY A 28 -4.68 2.99 19.79
N ILE A 29 -3.69 2.81 18.91
CA ILE A 29 -3.23 3.88 18.01
C ILE A 29 -4.01 3.74 16.69
N GLY A 30 -4.72 4.78 16.26
CA GLY A 30 -5.42 4.80 14.96
C GLY A 30 -4.46 4.66 13.76
N VAL A 31 -4.99 4.86 12.55
CA VAL A 31 -4.15 5.00 11.36
C VAL A 31 -3.35 6.30 11.42
N ARG A 32 -2.06 6.24 11.12
CA ARG A 32 -1.17 7.43 11.12
C ARG A 32 -1.05 8.06 9.74
N HIS A 33 -1.11 7.24 8.71
CA HIS A 33 -1.02 7.59 7.31
C HIS A 33 -2.24 7.03 6.59
N THR A 34 -2.83 7.83 5.71
CA THR A 34 -4.02 7.48 4.93
C THR A 34 -3.71 7.54 3.43
N ALA A 35 -4.54 6.88 2.63
CA ALA A 35 -4.49 6.98 1.18
C ALA A 35 -4.59 8.44 0.70
N ALA A 36 -5.39 9.28 1.40
CA ALA A 36 -5.53 10.70 1.07
C ALA A 36 -4.23 11.50 1.30
N GLN A 37 -3.52 11.23 2.40
CA GLN A 37 -2.22 11.85 2.67
C GLN A 37 -1.16 11.41 1.66
N ASN A 38 -1.08 10.09 1.39
CA ASN A 38 -0.14 9.54 0.41
C ASN A 38 -0.41 10.06 -1.02
N ALA A 39 -1.67 10.30 -1.39
CA ALA A 39 -2.02 10.94 -2.65
C ALA A 39 -1.62 12.43 -2.70
N ALA A 40 -1.77 13.17 -1.59
CA ALA A 40 -1.29 14.55 -1.51
C ALA A 40 0.24 14.63 -1.70
N ASP A 41 0.98 13.69 -1.12
CA ASP A 41 2.43 13.57 -1.33
C ASP A 41 2.77 13.23 -2.79
N CYS A 42 2.03 12.33 -3.44
CA CYS A 42 2.17 12.06 -4.87
C CYS A 42 1.97 13.31 -5.73
N ARG A 43 0.95 14.14 -5.42
CA ARG A 43 0.72 15.40 -6.14
C ARG A 43 1.93 16.32 -6.04
N ARG A 44 2.54 16.43 -4.84
CA ARG A 44 3.76 17.21 -4.64
C ARG A 44 4.91 16.64 -5.46
N LEU A 45 5.15 15.33 -5.38
CA LEU A 45 6.21 14.64 -6.14
C LEU A 45 6.10 14.89 -7.65
N LEU A 46 4.89 14.75 -8.22
CA LEU A 46 4.67 15.05 -9.65
C LEU A 46 4.87 16.53 -10.00
N SER A 47 4.49 17.43 -9.09
CA SER A 47 4.72 18.87 -9.26
C SER A 47 6.21 19.21 -9.24
N ASP A 48 6.99 18.44 -8.47
CA ASP A 48 8.45 18.53 -8.40
C ASP A 48 9.15 17.85 -9.60
N GLY A 49 8.38 17.22 -10.52
CA GLY A 49 8.88 16.57 -11.74
C GLY A 49 9.29 15.11 -11.57
N GLU A 50 8.97 14.48 -10.43
CA GLU A 50 9.24 13.05 -10.21
C GLU A 50 8.36 12.17 -11.12
N PRO A 51 8.85 11.01 -11.57
CA PRO A 51 8.08 10.13 -12.44
C PRO A 51 6.99 9.36 -11.68
N LEU A 52 6.03 8.80 -12.43
CA LEU A 52 4.93 8.00 -11.87
C LEU A 52 5.40 6.81 -11.03
N ASP A 53 6.56 6.22 -11.35
CA ASP A 53 7.15 5.10 -10.57
C ASP A 53 7.47 5.49 -9.13
N VAL A 54 7.83 6.76 -8.88
CA VAL A 54 8.07 7.28 -7.53
C VAL A 54 6.75 7.38 -6.76
N CYS A 55 5.67 7.82 -7.41
CA CYS A 55 4.32 7.84 -6.83
C CYS A 55 3.74 6.44 -6.61
N TRP A 56 4.04 5.49 -7.51
CA TRP A 56 3.68 4.09 -7.30
C TRP A 56 4.32 3.55 -6.01
N ARG A 57 5.63 3.77 -5.83
CA ARG A 57 6.36 3.27 -4.67
C ARG A 57 5.96 3.98 -3.38
N PHE A 58 6.00 5.31 -3.35
CA PHE A 58 5.81 6.08 -2.12
C PHE A 58 4.37 6.50 -1.85
N GLY A 59 3.47 6.34 -2.82
CA GLY A 59 2.04 6.54 -2.64
C GLY A 59 1.32 5.22 -2.48
N VAL A 60 1.31 4.41 -3.53
CA VAL A 60 0.48 3.21 -3.60
C VAL A 60 1.03 2.08 -2.72
N LEU A 61 2.31 1.70 -2.88
CA LEU A 61 2.90 0.65 -2.06
C LEU A 61 3.03 1.08 -0.59
N GLN A 62 3.37 2.34 -0.33
CA GLN A 62 3.34 2.87 1.03
C GLN A 62 1.95 2.79 1.68
N THR A 63 0.88 3.02 0.92
CA THR A 63 -0.50 2.83 1.44
C THR A 63 -0.80 1.37 1.75
N LEU A 64 -0.25 0.44 0.96
CA LEU A 64 -0.34 -0.99 1.26
C LEU A 64 0.45 -1.35 2.53
N ASP A 65 1.61 -0.73 2.78
CA ASP A 65 2.37 -0.88 4.03
C ASP A 65 1.60 -0.35 5.23
N ASP A 66 1.03 0.85 5.11
CA ASP A 66 0.21 1.49 6.15
C ASP A 66 -1.01 0.61 6.50
N TYR A 67 -1.67 0.09 5.47
CA TYR A 67 -2.79 -0.85 5.62
C TYR A 67 -2.35 -2.16 6.27
N THR A 68 -1.25 -2.77 5.81
CA THR A 68 -0.74 -4.04 6.34
C THR A 68 -0.32 -3.90 7.80
N SER A 69 0.31 -2.77 8.14
CA SER A 69 0.62 -2.42 9.51
C SER A 69 -0.66 -2.30 10.34
N ALA A 70 -1.64 -1.49 9.92
CA ALA A 70 -2.91 -1.36 10.64
C ALA A 70 -3.65 -2.70 10.80
N LEU A 71 -3.64 -3.56 9.77
CA LEU A 71 -4.22 -4.89 9.79
C LEU A 71 -3.60 -5.77 10.88
N ARG A 72 -2.26 -5.79 10.99
CA ARG A 72 -1.54 -6.52 12.05
C ARG A 72 -1.85 -5.99 13.45
N ARG A 73 -2.15 -4.70 13.58
CA ARG A 73 -2.40 -4.04 14.87
C ARG A 73 -3.83 -4.22 15.38
N GLY A 74 -4.82 -4.22 14.49
CA GLY A 74 -6.23 -4.13 14.89
C GLY A 74 -7.23 -4.78 13.94
N GLY A 75 -6.76 -5.60 12.99
CA GLY A 75 -7.62 -6.32 12.06
C GLY A 75 -8.21 -5.45 10.94
N PRO A 76 -9.08 -6.03 10.10
CA PRO A 76 -9.59 -5.39 8.89
C PRO A 76 -10.33 -4.06 9.14
N SER A 77 -11.04 -3.94 10.27
CA SER A 77 -11.77 -2.70 10.60
C SER A 77 -10.82 -1.51 10.81
N LEU A 78 -9.72 -1.70 11.54
CA LEU A 78 -8.69 -0.66 11.71
C LEU A 78 -7.95 -0.39 10.40
N ALA A 79 -7.67 -1.44 9.63
CA ALA A 79 -6.97 -1.29 8.35
C ALA A 79 -7.79 -0.50 7.32
N ALA A 80 -9.10 -0.71 7.27
CA ALA A 80 -10.02 0.01 6.40
C ALA A 80 -10.01 1.53 6.65
N GLU A 81 -9.65 1.99 7.86
CA GLU A 81 -9.55 3.42 8.18
C GLU A 81 -8.51 4.15 7.32
N VAL A 82 -7.51 3.44 6.76
CA VAL A 82 -6.54 4.01 5.80
C VAL A 82 -7.24 4.62 4.58
N PHE A 83 -8.44 4.15 4.25
CA PHE A 83 -9.22 4.52 3.07
C PHE A 83 -10.48 5.34 3.40
N THR A 84 -10.66 5.80 4.65
CA THR A 84 -11.83 6.59 5.07
C THR A 84 -11.96 7.89 4.27
N ASP A 85 -10.88 8.66 4.21
CA ASP A 85 -10.87 9.92 3.47
C ASP A 85 -10.62 9.66 1.99
N GLU A 86 -11.45 10.24 1.13
CA GLU A 86 -11.24 10.18 -0.31
C GLU A 86 -9.93 10.88 -0.69
N PRO A 87 -9.02 10.19 -1.40
CA PRO A 87 -7.85 10.84 -1.96
C PRO A 87 -8.25 11.86 -3.03
N ALA A 88 -7.91 13.12 -2.81
CA ALA A 88 -8.08 14.16 -3.82
C ALA A 88 -7.26 13.79 -5.08
N ARG A 89 -7.83 14.05 -6.26
CA ARG A 89 -7.21 13.69 -7.54
C ARG A 89 -5.78 14.20 -7.64
N VAL A 90 -4.85 13.30 -7.91
CA VAL A 90 -3.41 13.60 -8.01
C VAL A 90 -3.12 14.36 -9.31
N GLY A 91 -3.94 14.14 -10.35
CA GLY A 91 -3.75 14.74 -11.68
C GLY A 91 -3.04 13.82 -12.67
N ALA A 92 -2.68 12.60 -12.24
CA ALA A 92 -2.22 11.50 -13.08
C ALA A 92 -3.24 10.36 -12.98
N ALA A 93 -3.89 10.02 -14.10
CA ALA A 93 -4.97 9.04 -14.13
C ALA A 93 -4.52 7.66 -13.63
N GLU A 94 -3.27 7.29 -13.90
CA GLU A 94 -2.61 6.08 -13.44
C GLU A 94 -2.61 5.96 -11.92
N ILE A 95 -2.18 7.03 -11.22
CA ILE A 95 -2.08 7.05 -9.76
C ILE A 95 -3.47 7.13 -9.13
N ASP A 96 -4.37 7.94 -9.70
CA ASP A 96 -5.75 8.04 -9.24
C ASP A 96 -6.49 6.69 -9.35
N ALA A 97 -6.26 5.96 -10.44
CA ALA A 97 -6.77 4.61 -10.65
C ALA A 97 -6.14 3.60 -9.69
N ALA A 98 -4.86 3.75 -9.34
CA ALA A 98 -4.14 2.83 -8.48
C ALA A 98 -4.62 2.87 -7.03
N PHE A 99 -4.87 4.07 -6.48
CA PHE A 99 -5.47 4.19 -5.14
C PHE A 99 -6.86 3.56 -5.07
N ALA A 100 -7.68 3.75 -6.11
CA ALA A 100 -8.99 3.13 -6.21
C ALA A 100 -8.91 1.61 -6.33
N ALA A 101 -8.02 1.11 -7.19
CA ALA A 101 -7.79 -0.33 -7.36
C ALA A 101 -7.31 -0.99 -6.07
N LEU A 102 -6.40 -0.34 -5.33
CA LEU A 102 -5.86 -0.86 -4.07
C LEU A 102 -6.95 -0.96 -3.00
N ALA A 103 -7.77 0.08 -2.83
CA ALA A 103 -8.88 0.08 -1.86
C ALA A 103 -9.91 -1.03 -2.19
N ASP A 104 -10.33 -1.13 -3.46
CA ASP A 104 -11.26 -2.16 -3.95
C ASP A 104 -10.69 -3.58 -3.74
N TYR A 105 -9.43 -3.80 -4.11
CA TYR A 105 -8.73 -5.08 -3.92
C TYR A 105 -8.67 -5.52 -2.45
N LEU A 106 -8.28 -4.61 -1.55
CA LEU A 106 -8.13 -4.93 -0.13
C LEU A 106 -9.47 -5.10 0.58
N ALA A 107 -10.48 -4.34 0.16
CA ALA A 107 -11.86 -4.48 0.63
C ALA A 107 -12.43 -5.88 0.34
N ASP A 108 -12.28 -6.34 -0.90
CA ASP A 108 -12.69 -7.68 -1.30
C ASP A 108 -11.89 -8.77 -0.56
N ARG A 109 -10.55 -8.62 -0.52
CA ARG A 109 -9.65 -9.60 0.11
C ARG A 109 -9.92 -9.80 1.61
N ASP A 110 -10.14 -8.72 2.35
CA ASP A 110 -10.20 -8.74 3.82
C ASP A 110 -11.63 -8.56 4.36
N GLY A 111 -12.64 -8.52 3.48
CA GLY A 111 -14.05 -8.62 3.84
C GLY A 111 -14.66 -7.35 4.45
N TRP A 112 -14.28 -6.16 3.95
CA TRP A 112 -14.87 -4.88 4.34
C TRP A 112 -15.45 -4.14 3.14
N ALA A 113 -16.31 -3.14 3.38
CA ALA A 113 -17.01 -2.44 2.30
C ALA A 113 -16.11 -1.42 1.60
N ALA A 114 -15.86 -1.60 0.31
CA ALA A 114 -15.09 -0.64 -0.50
C ALA A 114 -15.76 0.75 -0.47
N PRO A 115 -14.99 1.85 -0.33
CA PRO A 115 -15.56 3.18 -0.27
C PRO A 115 -16.05 3.61 -1.66
N ALA A 116 -17.10 4.44 -1.71
CA ALA A 116 -17.75 4.84 -2.97
C ALA A 116 -16.77 5.46 -3.97
N TRP A 117 -15.79 6.24 -3.49
CA TRP A 117 -14.77 6.87 -4.33
C TRP A 117 -13.85 5.84 -5.01
N ALA A 118 -13.62 4.67 -4.40
CA ALA A 118 -12.82 3.62 -5.02
C ALA A 118 -13.58 2.95 -6.16
N LEU A 119 -14.91 2.96 -6.11
CA LEU A 119 -15.80 2.40 -7.14
C LEU A 119 -16.12 3.41 -8.27
N ASP A 120 -15.60 4.63 -8.20
CA ASP A 120 -15.78 5.64 -9.24
C ASP A 120 -15.16 5.18 -10.59
N PRO A 121 -15.97 5.00 -11.65
CA PRO A 121 -15.49 4.48 -12.93
C PRO A 121 -14.53 5.43 -13.66
N SER A 122 -14.46 6.71 -13.25
CA SER A 122 -13.52 7.68 -13.80
C SER A 122 -12.12 7.59 -13.19
N ARG A 123 -11.89 6.69 -12.22
CA ARG A 123 -10.55 6.33 -11.71
C ARG A 123 -10.02 5.13 -12.49
N CYS A 124 -9.74 5.34 -13.77
CA CYS A 124 -9.24 4.33 -14.69
C CYS A 124 -8.14 4.87 -15.62
N THR A 125 -7.33 3.96 -16.17
CA THR A 125 -6.35 4.19 -17.24
C THR A 125 -6.49 3.09 -18.30
N THR A 126 -5.67 3.10 -19.35
CA THR A 126 -5.83 2.20 -20.51
C THR A 126 -4.93 0.97 -20.47
N ALA A 127 -3.65 1.11 -20.10
CA ALA A 127 -2.70 0.00 -20.04
C ALA A 127 -1.41 0.41 -19.31
N TRP A 128 -1.50 0.57 -17.99
CA TRP A 128 -0.36 0.98 -17.18
C TRP A 128 0.28 -0.20 -16.44
N TYR A 129 1.60 -0.29 -16.53
CA TYR A 129 2.42 -1.40 -16.02
C TYR A 129 3.43 -0.90 -14.97
N PRO A 130 2.98 -0.51 -13.77
CA PRO A 130 3.84 0.14 -12.78
C PRO A 130 4.91 -0.82 -12.28
N ALA A 131 6.18 -0.42 -12.43
CA ALA A 131 7.34 -1.24 -12.04
C ALA A 131 7.34 -2.68 -12.59
N VAL A 132 6.65 -2.96 -13.71
CA VAL A 132 6.65 -4.26 -14.38
C VAL A 132 7.59 -4.21 -15.59
N PRO A 133 8.73 -4.92 -15.55
CA PRO A 133 9.61 -5.06 -16.70
C PRO A 133 8.88 -5.63 -17.92
N VAL A 134 9.26 -5.22 -19.13
CA VAL A 134 8.63 -5.67 -20.39
C VAL A 134 8.53 -7.19 -20.49
N ILE A 135 9.56 -7.91 -20.04
CA ILE A 135 9.62 -9.38 -20.05
C ILE A 135 8.55 -10.07 -19.20
N PHE A 136 7.90 -9.34 -18.28
CA PHE A 136 6.85 -9.88 -17.39
C PHE A 136 5.45 -9.31 -17.71
N ARG A 137 5.28 -8.58 -18.82
CA ARG A 137 3.97 -7.98 -19.14
C ARG A 137 2.92 -9.02 -19.50
N GLU A 138 3.29 -10.08 -20.23
CA GLU A 138 2.37 -11.19 -20.52
C GLU A 138 1.87 -11.88 -19.24
N ASP A 139 2.75 -12.02 -18.24
CA ASP A 139 2.37 -12.55 -16.93
C ASP A 139 1.45 -11.56 -16.19
N ALA A 140 1.75 -10.26 -16.24
CA ALA A 140 0.89 -9.23 -15.63
C ALA A 140 -0.51 -9.20 -16.26
N ASP A 141 -0.64 -9.34 -17.57
CA ASP A 141 -1.93 -9.42 -18.26
C ASP A 141 -2.79 -10.58 -17.72
N ARG A 142 -2.17 -11.75 -17.57
CA ARG A 142 -2.82 -12.97 -17.09
C ARG A 142 -3.13 -12.93 -15.60
N GLU A 143 -2.24 -12.38 -14.77
CA GLU A 143 -2.27 -12.55 -13.31
C GLU A 143 -2.82 -11.35 -12.54
N SER A 144 -2.97 -10.19 -13.18
CA SER A 144 -3.44 -8.98 -12.49
C SER A 144 -4.72 -9.23 -11.67
N PRO A 145 -4.82 -8.71 -10.44
CA PRO A 145 -6.07 -8.78 -9.69
C PRO A 145 -7.18 -8.01 -10.43
N ASP A 146 -8.42 -8.49 -10.35
CA ASP A 146 -9.54 -7.91 -11.12
C ASP A 146 -9.83 -6.44 -10.81
N ALA A 147 -9.63 -6.02 -9.57
CA ALA A 147 -9.74 -4.61 -9.17
C ALA A 147 -8.75 -3.70 -9.90
N PHE A 148 -7.53 -4.17 -10.16
CA PHE A 148 -6.50 -3.46 -10.92
C PHE A 148 -6.77 -3.57 -12.43
N ARG A 149 -7.04 -4.79 -12.93
CA ARG A 149 -7.28 -5.07 -14.35
C ARG A 149 -8.43 -4.23 -14.91
N ARG A 150 -9.57 -4.16 -14.22
CA ARG A 150 -10.75 -3.39 -14.66
C ARG A 150 -10.48 -1.88 -14.77
N ARG A 151 -9.43 -1.38 -14.11
CA ARG A 151 -8.98 0.02 -14.15
C ARG A 151 -7.79 0.25 -15.09
N GLY A 152 -7.41 -0.76 -15.88
CA GLY A 152 -6.31 -0.68 -16.85
C GLY A 152 -4.92 -0.72 -16.21
N ILE A 153 -4.81 -1.21 -14.98
CA ILE A 153 -3.54 -1.37 -14.27
C ILE A 153 -3.16 -2.84 -14.29
N LEU A 154 -1.95 -3.11 -14.78
CA LEU A 154 -1.47 -4.44 -15.08
C LEU A 154 -0.22 -4.71 -14.24
N ILE A 155 -0.41 -5.56 -13.23
CA ILE A 155 0.60 -5.92 -12.24
C ILE A 155 0.75 -7.43 -12.15
N THR A 156 1.92 -7.88 -11.71
CA THR A 156 2.14 -9.30 -11.41
C THR A 156 1.64 -9.62 -10.01
N SER A 157 1.41 -10.91 -9.72
CA SER A 157 1.14 -11.42 -8.38
C SER A 157 2.15 -10.96 -7.32
N ARG A 158 3.40 -10.69 -7.71
CA ARG A 158 4.49 -10.25 -6.82
C ARG A 158 4.52 -8.74 -6.57
N SER A 159 3.82 -7.95 -7.38
CA SER A 159 3.88 -6.49 -7.33
C SER A 159 3.33 -5.91 -6.02
N LEU A 160 2.39 -6.62 -5.37
CA LEU A 160 1.83 -6.24 -4.06
C LEU A 160 2.47 -7.02 -2.89
N ALA A 161 3.31 -8.03 -3.17
CA ALA A 161 3.92 -8.87 -2.14
C ALA A 161 5.22 -8.27 -1.54
N ARG A 162 5.68 -7.13 -2.09
CA ARG A 162 6.92 -6.45 -1.69
C ARG A 162 6.70 -5.19 -0.84
N ALA A 163 5.48 -5.04 -0.35
CA ALA A 163 5.15 -4.14 0.75
C ALA A 163 5.68 -4.75 2.06
#